data_AF-A0A0C2MR90-F1
#
_entry.id   AF-A0A0C2MR90-F1
#
_cell.length_a   1.000
_cell.length_b   1.000
_cell.length_c   1.000
_cell.angle_alpha   90.00
_cell.angle_beta   90.00
_cell.angle_gamma   90.00
#
_symmetry.space_group_name_H-M   'P 1'
#
loop_
_entity.id
_entity.type
_entity.pdbx_description
1 polymer ?
#
loop_
_entity_poly.entity_id
_entity_poly.type
_entity_poly.pdbx_seq_one_letter_code
_entity_poly.pdbx_strand_id
1 'polypeptide(L)'
;MRAHLKVEKITQNTRKCLNRAITAAITCFRWINIRLPFDSQLDSKIRTIGTGSIGVMLLILKKTQNAGLACFKIGELADKNLKDWNRAKFWYKKSSECYGRVLSSSAYESYRKWIEVLINQGWLKGAIVRSFECGYIIEKEFNDVTKAQEFYDWADDLSRKYNYQHVCRITPVYMKIFCDRVSDCRDSKISAEIKEQNLYFIIKHEMGILRRTSIIFTFNIKLFAGNVSVFGQSIQNI
;
A
#
# COMPACT_ATOMS: atom_id res chain seq x y z
N MET A 1 -13.89 31.08 -29.02
CA MET A 1 -14.68 31.42 -27.79
C MET A 1 -15.83 30.46 -27.46
N ARG A 2 -16.62 29.95 -28.42
CA ARG A 2 -17.77 29.04 -28.14
C ARG A 2 -17.41 27.66 -27.55
N ALA A 3 -16.21 27.12 -27.83
CA ALA A 3 -15.79 25.81 -27.32
C ALA A 3 -15.48 25.84 -25.81
N HIS A 4 -14.86 26.91 -25.31
CA HIS A 4 -14.52 27.09 -23.89
C HIS A 4 -15.77 27.13 -22.99
N LEU A 5 -16.82 27.86 -23.42
CA LEU A 5 -18.08 27.97 -22.68
C LEU A 5 -18.83 26.63 -22.57
N LYS A 6 -18.68 25.72 -23.55
CA LYS A 6 -19.29 24.39 -23.49
C LYS A 6 -18.58 23.48 -22.48
N VAL A 7 -17.25 23.52 -22.41
CA VAL A 7 -16.44 22.73 -21.47
C VAL A 7 -16.71 23.15 -20.02
N GLU A 8 -16.84 24.46 -19.77
CA GLU A 8 -17.10 25.00 -18.44
C GLU A 8 -18.49 24.61 -17.92
N LYS A 9 -19.51 24.66 -18.79
CA LYS A 9 -20.89 24.25 -18.44
C LYS A 9 -21.00 22.75 -18.15
N ILE A 10 -20.28 21.90 -18.88
CA ILE A 10 -20.21 20.45 -18.62
C ILE A 10 -19.55 20.19 -17.27
N THR A 11 -18.43 20.87 -16.98
CA THR A 11 -17.69 20.73 -15.72
C THR A 11 -18.53 21.14 -14.51
N GLN A 12 -19.31 22.22 -14.62
CA GLN A 12 -20.20 22.70 -13.56
C GLN A 12 -21.36 21.73 -13.28
N ASN A 13 -21.94 21.13 -14.32
CA ASN A 13 -23.02 20.15 -14.18
C ASN A 13 -22.52 18.85 -13.54
N THR A 14 -21.35 18.34 -13.95
CA THR A 14 -20.74 17.15 -13.34
C THR A 14 -20.44 17.37 -11.86
N ARG A 15 -19.93 18.55 -11.49
CA ARG A 15 -19.69 18.93 -10.08
C ARG A 15 -20.99 18.97 -9.27
N LYS A 16 -22.09 19.51 -9.82
CA LYS A 16 -23.41 19.54 -9.17
C LYS A 16 -23.97 18.13 -8.96
N CYS A 17 -23.88 17.24 -9.96
CA CYS A 17 -24.35 15.86 -9.84
C CYS A 17 -23.57 15.08 -8.79
N LEU A 18 -22.25 15.25 -8.75
CA LEU A 18 -21.40 14.58 -7.77
C LEU A 18 -21.66 15.07 -6.35
N ASN A 19 -21.82 16.38 -6.14
CA ASN A 19 -22.15 16.93 -4.83
C ASN A 19 -23.52 16.42 -4.34
N ARG A 20 -24.51 16.26 -5.24
CA ARG A 20 -25.79 15.65 -4.89
C ARG A 20 -25.64 14.18 -4.50
N ALA A 21 -24.82 13.41 -5.21
CA ALA A 21 -24.56 12.00 -4.89
C ALA A 21 -23.83 11.85 -3.54
N ILE A 22 -22.84 12.70 -3.26
CA ILE A 22 -22.13 12.74 -1.98
C ILE A 22 -23.08 13.14 -0.85
N THR A 23 -23.88 14.20 -1.02
CA THR A 23 -24.88 14.61 -0.03
C THR A 23 -25.95 13.54 0.19
N ALA A 24 -26.38 12.83 -0.86
CA ALA A 24 -27.30 11.71 -0.73
C ALA A 24 -26.66 10.55 0.04
N ALA A 25 -25.40 10.20 -0.25
CA ALA A 25 -24.67 9.17 0.47
C ALA A 25 -24.47 9.53 1.95
N ILE A 26 -24.10 10.77 2.26
CA ILE A 26 -23.94 11.27 3.63
C ILE A 26 -25.28 11.32 4.35
N THR A 27 -26.34 11.81 3.70
CA THR A 27 -27.69 11.87 4.28
C THR A 27 -28.21 10.46 4.54
N CYS A 28 -28.00 9.52 3.61
CA CYS A 28 -28.35 8.11 3.80
C CYS A 28 -27.59 7.50 4.99
N PHE A 29 -26.28 7.78 5.12
CA PHE A 29 -25.48 7.39 6.29
C PHE A 29 -25.98 8.01 7.61
N ARG A 30 -26.35 9.30 7.61
CA ARG A 30 -26.92 9.98 8.79
C ARG A 30 -28.27 9.42 9.18
N TRP A 31 -29.12 9.11 8.19
CA TRP A 31 -30.45 8.53 8.43
C TRP A 31 -30.36 7.11 8.99
N ILE A 32 -29.36 6.34 8.55
CA ILE A 32 -29.03 5.03 9.11
C ILE A 32 -28.55 5.14 10.56
N ASN A 33 -27.78 6.17 10.92
CA ASN A 33 -27.25 6.36 12.28
C ASN A 33 -28.24 6.96 13.29
N ILE A 34 -29.28 7.69 12.86
CA ILE A 34 -30.22 8.36 13.76
C ILE A 34 -31.40 7.45 14.16
N ARG A 35 -31.70 6.39 13.39
CA ARG A 35 -32.98 5.67 13.52
C ARG A 35 -32.92 4.24 14.02
N LEU A 36 -31.75 3.68 14.34
CA LEU A 36 -31.67 2.30 14.83
C LEU A 36 -30.72 2.19 16.04
N PRO A 37 -31.21 1.76 17.21
CA PRO A 37 -30.32 1.28 18.26
C PRO A 37 -29.53 0.09 17.73
N PHE A 38 -28.25 0.03 18.09
CA PHE A 38 -27.29 -0.95 17.63
C PHE A 38 -27.73 -2.37 18.05
N ASP A 39 -28.38 -3.07 17.14
CA ASP A 39 -28.77 -4.45 17.32
C ASP A 39 -28.20 -5.33 16.20
N SER A 40 -27.96 -6.60 16.55
CA SER A 40 -27.24 -7.66 15.83
C SER A 40 -27.63 -7.93 14.35
N GLN A 41 -28.58 -7.19 13.79
CA GLN A 41 -29.02 -7.28 12.38
C GLN A 41 -28.21 -6.41 11.40
N LEU A 42 -27.38 -5.46 11.87
CA LEU A 42 -26.58 -4.62 10.96
C LEU A 42 -25.49 -5.41 10.21
N ASP A 43 -24.96 -6.47 10.84
CA ASP A 43 -23.90 -7.30 10.25
C ASP A 43 -24.42 -8.24 9.15
N SER A 44 -25.73 -8.51 9.12
CA SER A 44 -26.37 -9.22 8.00
C SER A 44 -26.72 -8.25 6.86
N LYS A 45 -27.21 -7.03 7.14
CA LYS A 45 -27.55 -6.04 6.10
C LYS A 45 -26.35 -5.45 5.36
N ILE A 46 -25.19 -5.30 6.01
CA ILE A 46 -23.94 -4.92 5.33
C ILE A 46 -23.43 -6.04 4.41
N ARG A 47 -23.74 -7.32 4.70
CA ARG A 47 -23.47 -8.44 3.78
C ARG A 47 -24.44 -8.46 2.59
N THR A 48 -25.69 -8.00 2.79
CA THR A 48 -26.75 -8.04 1.75
C THR A 48 -26.77 -6.80 0.83
N ILE A 49 -26.24 -5.65 1.26
CA ILE A 49 -25.95 -4.53 0.33
C ILE A 49 -24.70 -4.93 -0.46
N GLY A 50 -24.95 -5.68 -1.52
CA GLY A 50 -23.98 -6.47 -2.27
C GLY A 50 -22.67 -5.72 -2.54
N THR A 51 -21.59 -6.41 -2.21
CA THR A 51 -20.22 -6.19 -2.71
C THR A 51 -20.17 -5.95 -4.22
N GLY A 52 -21.18 -6.38 -4.98
CA GLY A 52 -21.35 -6.11 -6.42
C GLY A 52 -21.55 -4.62 -6.78
N SER A 53 -22.45 -3.89 -6.11
CA SER A 53 -22.82 -2.53 -6.56
C SER A 53 -21.78 -1.47 -6.17
N ILE A 54 -21.18 -1.61 -4.97
CA ILE A 54 -20.04 -0.77 -4.56
C ILE A 54 -18.83 -1.09 -5.43
N GLY A 55 -18.60 -2.36 -5.77
CA GLY A 55 -17.49 -2.79 -6.62
C GLY A 55 -17.52 -2.15 -8.01
N VAL A 56 -18.68 -2.11 -8.66
CA VAL A 56 -18.85 -1.49 -9.99
C VAL A 56 -18.72 0.04 -9.92
N MET A 57 -19.29 0.68 -8.90
CA MET A 57 -19.16 2.13 -8.72
C MET A 57 -17.70 2.54 -8.42
N LEU A 58 -16.97 1.74 -7.64
CA LEU A 58 -15.53 1.95 -7.42
C LEU A 58 -14.72 1.75 -8.70
N LEU A 59 -15.11 0.81 -9.56
CA LEU A 59 -14.41 0.54 -10.83
C LEU A 59 -14.47 1.74 -11.78
N ILE A 60 -15.61 2.43 -11.84
CA ILE A 60 -15.83 3.61 -12.69
C ILE A 60 -15.18 4.87 -12.08
N LEU A 61 -15.09 4.95 -10.75
CA LEU A 61 -14.53 6.12 -10.04
C LEU A 61 -13.00 6.11 -9.87
N LYS A 62 -12.32 5.03 -10.26
CA LYS A 62 -10.88 4.74 -10.07
C LYS A 62 -9.88 5.81 -10.56
N LYS A 63 -10.31 6.92 -11.16
CA LYS A 63 -9.46 8.00 -11.68
C LYS A 63 -9.91 9.40 -11.22
N THR A 64 -10.50 9.52 -10.04
CA THR A 64 -10.90 10.84 -9.52
C THR A 64 -10.41 11.07 -8.10
N GLN A 65 -10.07 12.32 -7.80
CA GLN A 65 -9.73 12.76 -6.44
C GLN A 65 -10.86 12.46 -5.44
N ASN A 66 -12.12 12.56 -5.89
CA ASN A 66 -13.29 12.26 -5.07
C ASN A 66 -13.38 10.78 -4.69
N ALA A 67 -12.94 9.87 -5.57
CA ALA A 67 -12.84 8.45 -5.24
C ALA A 67 -11.77 8.19 -4.18
N GLY A 68 -10.63 8.86 -4.29
CA GLY A 68 -9.58 8.84 -3.27
C GLY A 68 -10.12 9.26 -1.91
N LEU A 69 -10.90 10.34 -1.87
CA LEU A 69 -11.51 10.87 -0.63
C LEU A 69 -12.55 9.92 -0.05
N ALA A 70 -13.44 9.37 -0.88
CA ALA A 70 -14.44 8.41 -0.44
C ALA A 70 -13.78 7.15 0.16
N CYS A 71 -12.76 6.59 -0.51
CA CYS A 71 -11.99 5.47 0.01
C CYS A 71 -11.30 5.82 1.34
N PHE A 72 -10.72 7.02 1.44
CA PHE A 72 -10.07 7.47 2.68
C PHE A 72 -11.04 7.52 3.85
N LYS A 73 -12.23 8.11 3.64
CA LYS A 73 -13.26 8.24 4.68
C LYS A 73 -13.82 6.89 5.13
N ILE A 74 -13.98 5.93 4.20
CA ILE A 74 -14.35 4.56 4.55
C ILE A 74 -13.23 3.90 5.37
N GLY A 75 -11.96 4.14 5.02
CA GLY A 75 -10.81 3.69 5.79
C GLY A 75 -10.81 4.25 7.22
N GLU A 76 -11.06 5.55 7.39
CA GLU A 76 -11.17 6.18 8.71
C GLU A 76 -12.31 5.61 9.55
N LEU A 77 -13.47 5.37 8.93
CA LEU A 77 -14.62 4.76 9.61
C LEU A 77 -14.27 3.33 10.08
N ALA A 78 -13.62 2.55 9.22
CA ALA A 78 -13.19 1.19 9.56
C ALA A 78 -12.15 1.18 10.69
N ASP A 79 -11.17 2.09 10.66
CA ASP A 79 -10.10 2.21 11.65
C ASP A 79 -10.62 2.66 13.01
N LYS A 80 -11.30 3.81 13.06
CA LYS A 80 -11.68 4.47 14.32
C LYS A 80 -12.94 3.91 14.94
N ASN A 81 -13.97 3.63 14.13
CA ASN A 81 -15.29 3.27 14.65
C ASN A 81 -15.46 1.76 14.78
N LEU A 82 -14.99 1.01 13.79
CA LEU A 82 -15.19 -0.44 13.75
C LEU A 82 -13.99 -1.24 14.29
N LYS A 83 -12.82 -0.60 14.41
CA LYS A 83 -11.54 -1.26 14.70
C LYS A 83 -11.25 -2.44 13.76
N ASP A 84 -11.77 -2.39 12.53
CA ASP A 84 -11.55 -3.39 11.50
C ASP A 84 -10.32 -2.98 10.68
N TRP A 85 -9.16 -3.32 11.21
CA TRP A 85 -7.87 -3.00 10.60
C TRP A 85 -7.69 -3.61 9.21
N ASN A 86 -8.32 -4.75 8.90
CA ASN A 86 -8.21 -5.36 7.58
C ASN A 86 -8.95 -4.53 6.53
N ARG A 87 -10.16 -4.07 6.85
CA ARG A 87 -10.90 -3.14 5.99
C ARG A 87 -10.20 -1.79 5.91
N ALA A 88 -9.75 -1.22 7.03
CA ALA A 88 -9.03 0.05 7.04
C ALA A 88 -7.79 0.02 6.12
N LYS A 89 -6.95 -1.01 6.28
CA LYS A 89 -5.78 -1.27 5.44
C LYS A 89 -6.14 -1.32 3.95
N PHE A 90 -7.19 -2.08 3.60
CA PHE A 90 -7.64 -2.19 2.22
C PHE A 90 -8.06 -0.84 1.64
N TRP A 91 -8.84 -0.07 2.40
CA TRP A 91 -9.39 1.21 1.93
C TRP A 91 -8.36 2.34 1.87
N TYR A 92 -7.41 2.40 2.80
CA TYR A 92 -6.30 3.34 2.71
C TYR A 92 -5.40 3.04 1.51
N LYS A 93 -5.09 1.77 1.24
CA LYS A 93 -4.39 1.37 0.01
C LYS A 93 -5.17 1.78 -1.25
N LYS A 94 -6.49 1.58 -1.29
CA LYS A 94 -7.31 2.02 -2.43
C LYS A 94 -7.37 3.53 -2.57
N SER A 95 -7.38 4.26 -1.46
CA SER A 95 -7.32 5.71 -1.46
C SER A 95 -5.99 6.21 -2.05
N SER A 96 -4.86 5.65 -1.60
CA SER A 96 -3.54 6.05 -2.11
C SER A 96 -3.37 5.70 -3.58
N GLU A 97 -3.84 4.53 -4.05
CA GLU A 97 -3.87 4.17 -5.48
C GLU A 97 -4.66 5.19 -6.32
N CYS A 98 -5.81 5.67 -5.81
CA CYS A 98 -6.63 6.67 -6.49
C CYS A 98 -5.94 8.04 -6.54
N TYR A 99 -5.36 8.49 -5.43
CA TYR A 99 -4.64 9.76 -5.38
C TYR A 99 -3.33 9.74 -6.17
N GLY A 100 -2.61 8.61 -6.17
CA GLY A 100 -1.41 8.39 -6.97
C GLY A 100 -1.64 8.58 -8.45
N ARG A 101 -2.72 8.00 -9.00
CA ARG A 101 -3.07 8.16 -10.42
C ARG A 101 -3.33 9.60 -10.86
N VAL A 102 -3.79 10.45 -9.94
CA VAL A 102 -4.06 11.87 -10.22
C VAL A 102 -2.96 12.77 -9.66
N LEU A 103 -1.84 12.19 -9.20
CA LEU A 103 -0.70 12.88 -8.59
C LEU A 103 -1.11 13.87 -7.49
N SER A 104 -2.13 13.52 -6.71
CA SER A 104 -2.62 14.37 -5.62
C SER A 104 -1.78 14.17 -4.37
N SER A 105 -1.34 15.26 -3.76
CA SER A 105 -0.57 15.26 -2.50
C SER A 105 -1.27 14.52 -1.36
N SER A 106 -2.60 14.33 -1.43
CA SER A 106 -3.37 13.50 -0.50
C SER A 106 -2.97 12.02 -0.51
N ALA A 107 -2.26 11.54 -1.53
CA ALA A 107 -1.71 10.18 -1.58
C ALA A 107 -0.80 9.90 -0.36
N TYR A 108 -0.01 10.89 0.06
CA TYR A 108 0.89 10.79 1.20
C TYR A 108 0.15 10.37 2.48
N GLU A 109 -0.94 11.08 2.84
CA GLU A 109 -1.72 10.77 4.05
C GLU A 109 -2.35 9.38 3.98
N SER A 110 -2.82 8.97 2.80
CA SER A 110 -3.35 7.63 2.58
C SER A 110 -2.28 6.55 2.75
N TYR A 111 -1.07 6.76 2.24
CA TYR A 111 0.07 5.85 2.45
C TYR A 111 0.47 5.77 3.93
N ARG A 112 0.59 6.92 4.60
CA ARG A 112 0.90 6.99 6.02
C ARG A 112 -0.12 6.21 6.85
N LYS A 113 -1.42 6.46 6.65
CA LYS A 113 -2.49 5.73 7.36
C LYS A 113 -2.47 4.23 7.08
N TRP A 114 -2.17 3.83 5.85
CA TRP A 114 -2.01 2.41 5.51
C TRP A 114 -0.89 1.75 6.32
N ILE A 115 0.26 2.43 6.47
CA ILE A 115 1.39 1.94 7.28
C ILE A 115 1.06 1.94 8.77
N GLU A 116 0.40 2.99 9.29
CA GLU A 116 -0.05 3.03 10.70
C GLU A 116 -0.93 1.81 11.04
N VAL A 117 -1.87 1.47 10.16
CA VAL A 117 -2.72 0.29 10.35
C VAL A 117 -1.89 -1.01 10.35
N LEU A 118 -0.88 -1.15 9.47
CA LEU A 118 0.01 -2.32 9.47
C LEU A 118 0.79 -2.45 10.78
N ILE A 119 1.27 -1.33 11.34
CA ILE A 119 1.96 -1.32 12.64
C ILE A 119 0.98 -1.74 13.74
N ASN A 120 -0.24 -1.20 13.74
CA ASN A 120 -1.27 -1.54 14.73
C ASN A 120 -1.68 -3.03 14.65
N GLN A 121 -1.65 -3.63 13.46
CA GLN A 121 -1.86 -5.07 13.27
C GLN A 121 -0.69 -5.94 13.76
N GLY A 122 0.45 -5.35 14.15
CA GLY A 122 1.69 -6.07 14.44
C GLY A 122 2.40 -6.60 13.20
N TRP A 123 1.99 -6.19 12.00
CA TRP A 123 2.55 -6.63 10.71
C TRP A 123 3.81 -5.83 10.36
N LEU A 124 4.78 -5.82 11.28
CA LEU A 124 5.94 -4.91 11.27
C LEU A 124 6.81 -5.03 10.02
N LYS A 125 7.11 -6.27 9.59
CA LYS A 125 7.84 -6.49 8.32
C LYS A 125 7.10 -5.87 7.13
N GLY A 126 5.78 -6.01 7.11
CA GLY A 126 4.94 -5.40 6.07
C GLY A 126 4.98 -3.87 6.14
N ALA A 127 4.91 -3.30 7.34
CA ALA A 127 5.00 -1.86 7.55
C ALA A 127 6.32 -1.28 7.03
N ILE A 128 7.46 -1.85 7.44
CA ILE A 128 8.81 -1.40 7.02
C ILE A 128 8.92 -1.36 5.49
N VAL A 129 8.47 -2.42 4.83
CA VAL A 129 8.55 -2.49 3.36
C VAL A 129 7.67 -1.45 2.72
N ARG A 130 6.42 -1.35 3.17
CA ARG A 130 5.49 -0.38 2.60
C ARG A 130 6.00 1.03 2.82
N SER A 131 6.69 1.32 3.93
CA SER A 131 7.39 2.59 4.11
C SER A 131 8.41 2.84 2.99
N PHE A 132 9.36 1.92 2.75
CA PHE A 132 10.32 2.08 1.63
C PHE A 132 9.65 2.23 0.26
N GLU A 133 8.66 1.40 -0.05
CA GLU A 133 7.94 1.49 -1.33
C GLU A 133 7.18 2.81 -1.48
N CYS A 134 6.52 3.29 -0.42
CA CYS A 134 5.80 4.56 -0.45
C CYS A 134 6.76 5.73 -0.57
N GLY A 135 7.90 5.71 0.14
CA GLY A 135 8.96 6.70 -0.01
C GLY A 135 9.44 6.78 -1.46
N TYR A 136 9.73 5.64 -2.10
CA TYR A 136 10.15 5.59 -3.49
C TYR A 136 9.09 6.14 -4.46
N ILE A 137 7.82 5.77 -4.27
CA ILE A 137 6.72 6.29 -5.09
C ILE A 137 6.61 7.81 -4.95
N ILE A 138 6.65 8.34 -3.72
CA ILE A 138 6.58 9.78 -3.47
C ILE A 138 7.77 10.52 -4.08
N GLU A 139 8.98 9.97 -3.96
CA GLU A 139 10.18 10.55 -4.56
C GLU A 139 10.09 10.60 -6.09
N LYS A 140 9.71 9.47 -6.73
CA LYS A 140 9.77 9.34 -8.19
C LYS A 140 8.54 9.87 -8.92
N GLU A 141 7.35 9.66 -8.40
CA GLU A 141 6.10 10.07 -9.06
C GLU A 141 5.69 11.49 -8.69
N PHE A 142 5.98 11.94 -7.45
CA PHE A 142 5.57 13.25 -6.96
C PHE A 142 6.71 14.26 -6.87
N ASN A 143 7.96 13.81 -7.05
CA ASN A 143 9.16 14.64 -6.93
C ASN A 143 9.23 15.36 -5.56
N ASP A 144 8.71 14.73 -4.50
CA ASP A 144 8.67 15.26 -3.13
C ASP A 144 9.68 14.50 -2.26
N VAL A 145 10.96 14.86 -2.42
CA VAL A 145 12.09 14.20 -1.74
C VAL A 145 11.96 14.30 -0.21
N THR A 146 11.44 15.43 0.29
CA THR A 146 11.26 15.64 1.73
C THR A 146 10.30 14.63 2.33
N LYS A 147 9.11 14.45 1.74
CA LYS A 147 8.15 13.45 2.24
C LYS A 147 8.57 12.02 1.98
N ALA A 148 9.31 11.78 0.91
CA ALA A 148 9.91 10.48 0.67
C ALA A 148 10.86 10.09 1.80
N GLN A 149 11.70 11.03 2.24
CA GLN A 149 12.64 10.82 3.33
C GLN A 149 11.94 10.47 4.64
N GLU A 150 10.80 11.09 4.96
CA GLU A 150 10.01 10.74 6.15
C GLU A 150 9.61 9.25 6.17
N PHE A 151 9.27 8.67 5.00
CA PHE A 151 8.96 7.25 4.92
C PHE A 151 10.22 6.37 5.08
N TYR A 152 11.35 6.77 4.50
CA TYR A 152 12.61 6.04 4.65
C TYR A 152 13.09 6.04 6.10
N ASP A 153 13.09 7.20 6.76
CA ASP A 153 13.44 7.35 8.18
C ASP A 153 12.51 6.50 9.04
N TRP A 154 11.21 6.49 8.74
CA TRP A 154 10.25 5.68 9.46
C TRP A 154 10.49 4.18 9.27
N ALA A 155 10.89 3.74 8.08
CA ALA A 155 11.26 2.35 7.81
C ALA A 155 12.51 1.93 8.60
N ASP A 156 13.53 2.81 8.66
CA ASP A 156 14.76 2.58 9.40
C ASP A 156 14.53 2.58 10.92
N ASP A 157 13.69 3.49 11.43
CA ASP A 157 13.28 3.52 12.84
C ASP A 157 12.56 2.25 13.24
N LEU A 158 11.58 1.81 12.44
CA LEU A 158 10.88 0.54 12.67
C LEU A 158 11.83 -0.65 12.61
N SER A 159 12.76 -0.65 11.66
CA SER A 159 13.75 -1.72 11.51
C SER A 159 14.66 -1.82 12.73
N ARG A 160 15.22 -0.69 13.18
CA ARG A 160 16.05 -0.61 14.38
C ARG A 160 15.29 -1.01 15.64
N LYS A 161 14.08 -0.45 15.83
CA LYS A 161 13.25 -0.69 17.02
C LYS A 161 12.92 -2.18 17.23
N TYR A 162 12.72 -2.92 16.14
CA TYR A 162 12.34 -4.33 16.21
C TYR A 162 13.43 -5.29 15.75
N ASN A 163 14.68 -4.81 15.65
CA ASN A 163 15.86 -5.59 15.26
C ASN A 163 15.70 -6.35 13.92
N TYR A 164 15.00 -5.73 12.97
CA TYR A 164 14.95 -6.21 11.59
C TYR A 164 16.17 -5.69 10.85
N GLN A 165 17.06 -6.59 10.43
CA GLN A 165 18.15 -6.21 9.55
C GLN A 165 17.66 -6.23 8.11
N HIS A 166 17.80 -5.08 7.44
CA HIS A 166 17.63 -5.03 6.00
C HIS A 166 18.81 -5.76 5.35
N VAL A 167 18.50 -6.82 4.59
CA VAL A 167 19.49 -7.48 3.73
C VAL A 167 19.12 -7.13 2.29
N CYS A 168 19.78 -6.11 1.74
CA CYS A 168 19.64 -5.81 0.32
C CYS A 168 20.24 -6.96 -0.49
N ARG A 169 19.38 -7.80 -1.07
CA ARG A 169 19.82 -8.87 -1.98
C ARG A 169 20.28 -8.33 -3.33
N ILE A 170 19.91 -7.10 -3.68
CA ILE A 170 20.39 -6.40 -4.87
C ILE A 170 21.74 -5.75 -4.54
N THR A 171 22.77 -6.58 -4.44
CA THR A 171 24.13 -6.09 -4.17
C THR A 171 24.71 -5.39 -5.40
N PRO A 172 25.75 -4.56 -5.25
CA PRO A 172 26.48 -4.01 -6.40
C PRO A 172 26.98 -5.11 -7.35
N VAL A 173 27.40 -6.26 -6.81
CA VAL A 173 27.81 -7.43 -7.60
C VAL A 173 26.64 -7.98 -8.42
N TYR A 174 25.47 -8.11 -7.81
CA TYR A 174 24.26 -8.52 -8.52
C TYR A 174 23.92 -7.57 -9.66
N MET A 175 23.95 -6.26 -9.39
CA MET A 175 23.63 -5.24 -10.39
C MET A 175 24.61 -5.28 -11.55
N LYS A 176 25.91 -5.46 -11.28
CA LYS A 176 26.92 -5.67 -12.32
C LYS A 176 26.58 -6.87 -13.21
N ILE A 177 26.31 -8.03 -12.62
CA ILE A 177 25.95 -9.25 -13.37
C ILE A 177 24.67 -9.04 -14.20
N PHE A 178 23.70 -8.27 -13.69
CA PHE A 178 22.52 -7.90 -14.46
C PHE A 178 22.86 -7.00 -15.66
N CYS A 179 23.64 -5.94 -15.45
CA CYS A 179 24.09 -5.04 -16.51
C CYS A 179 24.92 -5.76 -17.58
N ASP A 180 25.79 -6.67 -17.17
CA ASP A 180 26.60 -7.50 -18.07
C ASP A 180 25.69 -8.36 -18.96
N ARG A 181 24.71 -9.08 -18.38
CA ARG A 181 23.72 -9.89 -19.13
C ARG A 181 22.91 -9.06 -20.14
N VAL A 182 22.48 -7.86 -19.76
CA VAL A 182 21.73 -6.97 -20.67
C VAL A 182 22.62 -6.48 -21.81
N SER A 183 23.87 -6.12 -21.52
CA SER A 183 24.83 -5.65 -22.52
C SER A 183 25.21 -6.76 -23.49
N ASP A 184 25.52 -7.96 -22.99
CA ASP A 184 25.82 -9.13 -23.82
C ASP A 184 24.67 -9.48 -24.77
N CYS A 185 23.43 -9.42 -24.27
CA CYS A 185 22.24 -9.63 -25.09
C CYS A 185 22.13 -8.58 -26.20
N ARG A 186 22.36 -7.31 -25.87
CA ARG A 186 22.29 -6.19 -26.84
C ARG A 186 23.36 -6.31 -27.91
N ASP A 187 24.58 -6.63 -27.52
CA ASP A 187 25.78 -6.58 -28.38
C ASP A 187 26.01 -7.89 -29.15
N SER A 188 25.25 -8.94 -28.83
CA SER A 188 25.26 -10.22 -29.55
C SER A 188 24.97 -10.06 -31.06
N LYS A 189 25.67 -10.84 -31.90
CA LYS A 189 25.44 -10.86 -33.37
C LYS A 189 24.32 -11.83 -33.76
N ILE A 190 23.15 -11.68 -33.13
CA ILE A 190 21.95 -12.47 -33.42
C ILE A 190 20.83 -11.59 -33.99
N SER A 191 19.77 -12.20 -34.52
CA SER A 191 18.63 -11.45 -35.07
C SER A 191 17.92 -10.61 -34.01
N ALA A 192 17.31 -9.50 -34.42
CA ALA A 192 16.60 -8.59 -33.52
C ALA A 192 15.47 -9.29 -32.74
N GLU A 193 14.78 -10.23 -33.38
CA GLU A 193 13.69 -11.01 -32.80
C GLU A 193 14.17 -11.90 -31.63
N ILE A 194 15.34 -12.53 -31.79
CA ILE A 194 15.94 -13.35 -30.73
C ILE A 194 16.44 -12.45 -29.58
N LYS A 195 16.97 -11.26 -29.88
CA LYS A 195 17.36 -10.29 -28.85
C LYS A 195 16.17 -9.87 -27.99
N GLU A 196 15.02 -9.58 -28.62
CA GLU A 196 13.81 -9.19 -27.91
C GLU A 196 13.31 -10.31 -26.97
N GLN A 197 13.30 -11.55 -27.45
CA GLN A 197 12.94 -12.71 -26.63
C GLN A 197 13.90 -12.89 -25.45
N ASN A 198 15.22 -12.82 -25.68
CA ASN A 198 16.22 -12.95 -24.63
C ASN A 198 16.09 -11.84 -23.58
N LEU A 199 15.88 -10.59 -24.02
CA LEU A 199 15.67 -9.47 -23.12
C LEU A 199 14.39 -9.64 -22.29
N TYR A 200 13.30 -10.13 -22.90
CA TYR A 200 12.08 -10.48 -22.18
C TYR A 200 12.33 -11.53 -21.08
N PHE A 201 13.10 -12.58 -21.37
CA PHE A 201 13.46 -13.60 -20.37
C PHE A 201 14.30 -13.03 -19.23
N ILE A 202 15.30 -12.20 -19.54
CA ILE A 202 16.10 -11.50 -18.53
C ILE A 202 15.15 -10.67 -17.64
N ILE A 203 14.35 -9.77 -18.22
CA ILE A 203 13.42 -8.92 -17.46
C ILE A 203 12.46 -9.76 -16.60
N LYS A 204 11.88 -10.83 -17.15
CA LYS A 204 10.94 -11.70 -16.43
C LYS A 204 11.60 -12.41 -15.25
N HIS A 205 12.83 -12.91 -15.45
CA HIS A 205 13.62 -13.53 -14.39
C HIS A 205 13.92 -12.53 -13.27
N GLU A 206 14.38 -11.32 -13.64
CA GLU A 206 14.68 -10.25 -12.69
C GLU A 206 13.44 -9.79 -11.93
N MET A 207 12.29 -9.62 -12.60
CA MET A 207 11.02 -9.37 -11.93
C MET A 207 10.65 -10.48 -10.94
N GLY A 208 10.98 -11.73 -11.26
CA GLY A 208 10.82 -12.88 -10.36
C GLY A 208 11.72 -12.77 -9.12
N ILE A 209 12.99 -12.41 -9.30
CA ILE A 209 13.92 -12.17 -8.19
C ILE A 209 13.42 -10.99 -7.36
N LEU A 210 13.15 -9.83 -7.96
CA LEU A 210 12.64 -8.65 -7.28
C LEU A 210 11.38 -8.94 -6.47
N ARG A 211 10.43 -9.73 -6.97
CA ARG A 211 9.25 -10.15 -6.19
C ARG A 211 9.59 -11.02 -4.98
N ARG A 212 10.67 -11.81 -5.05
CA ARG A 212 11.14 -12.69 -3.97
C ARG A 212 12.10 -11.97 -3.02
N THR A 213 12.83 -10.96 -3.51
CA THR A 213 13.86 -10.23 -2.78
C THR A 213 13.40 -8.88 -2.29
N SER A 214 12.25 -8.36 -2.72
CA SER A 214 11.74 -7.07 -2.26
C SER A 214 11.59 -7.03 -0.75
N ILE A 215 11.59 -8.17 -0.06
CA ILE A 215 11.47 -8.23 1.40
C ILE A 215 12.08 -9.51 1.97
N ILE A 216 13.38 -9.55 2.24
CA ILE A 216 13.90 -10.53 3.20
C ILE A 216 14.61 -9.76 4.31
N PHE A 217 13.84 -9.44 5.35
CA PHE A 217 14.39 -9.07 6.64
C PHE A 217 14.71 -10.35 7.40
N THR A 218 15.98 -10.56 7.72
CA THR A 218 16.41 -11.63 8.60
C THR A 218 16.19 -11.20 10.05
N PHE A 219 15.51 -12.05 10.83
CA PHE A 219 15.37 -11.84 12.26
C PHE A 219 16.60 -12.42 12.95
N ASN A 220 17.40 -11.59 13.62
CA ASN A 220 18.53 -12.08 14.40
C ASN A 220 18.01 -12.68 15.72
N ILE A 221 17.80 -14.00 15.76
CA ILE A 221 17.64 -14.73 17.03
C ILE A 221 19.04 -14.87 17.65
N LYS A 222 19.54 -13.83 18.30
CA LYS A 222 20.74 -13.90 19.13
C LYS A 222 20.56 -13.40 20.56
N LEU A 223 19.33 -13.19 20.99
CA LEU A 223 19.02 -12.78 22.36
C LEU A 223 17.86 -13.60 22.91
N PHE A 224 18.11 -14.90 23.15
CA PHE A 224 17.49 -15.73 24.19
C PHE A 224 18.25 -17.07 24.31
N ALA A 225 19.58 -17.06 24.12
CA ALA A 225 20.44 -18.10 24.68
C ALA A 225 20.82 -17.59 26.06
N GLY A 226 20.11 -18.10 27.07
CA GLY A 226 20.08 -17.56 28.41
C GLY A 226 21.45 -17.50 29.09
N ASN A 227 21.60 -16.45 29.90
CA ASN A 227 22.30 -16.54 31.17
C ASN A 227 21.62 -17.61 32.05
N VAL A 228 21.91 -18.88 31.77
CA VAL A 228 21.77 -19.95 32.75
C VAL A 228 23.13 -20.63 32.83
N SER A 229 24.01 -20.01 33.61
CA SER A 229 25.08 -20.71 34.27
C SER A 229 24.90 -20.54 35.77
N VAL A 230 24.88 -21.67 36.46
CA VAL A 230 25.14 -21.85 37.90
C VAL A 230 23.96 -21.64 38.85
N PHE A 231 23.20 -22.72 39.05
CA PHE A 231 22.71 -23.29 40.31
C PHE A 231 21.97 -24.58 39.90
N GLY A 232 22.17 -25.78 40.41
CA GLY A 232 23.01 -26.40 41.43
C GLY A 232 22.58 -27.88 41.41
N GLN A 233 23.50 -28.80 41.67
CA GLN A 233 23.26 -30.25 41.71
C GLN A 233 22.26 -30.67 42.80
N SER A 234 21.86 -31.95 42.73
CA SER A 234 20.94 -32.75 43.58
C SER A 234 19.49 -32.79 43.04
N ILE A 235 18.83 -33.95 42.87
CA ILE A 235 18.78 -35.18 43.68
C ILE A 235 18.54 -36.45 42.81
N GLN A 236 19.31 -37.50 43.14
CA GLN A 236 19.10 -38.98 43.15
C GLN A 236 17.92 -39.65 42.41
N ASN A 237 18.18 -40.77 41.70
CA ASN A 237 17.80 -42.14 42.13
C ASN A 237 18.02 -43.22 41.03
N ILE A 238 18.55 -44.37 41.49
CA ILE A 238 18.76 -45.70 40.84
C ILE A 238 19.95 -45.81 39.88
#